data_AF-A0A7W2IJC6-F1
#
_entry.id   AF-A0A7W2IJC6-F1
#
_cell.length_a   1.000
_cell.length_b   1.000
_cell.length_c   1.000
_cell.angle_alpha   90.00
_cell.angle_beta   90.00
_cell.angle_gamma   90.00
#
_symmetry.space_group_name_H-M   'P 1'
#
loop_
_entity.id
_entity.type
_entity.pdbx_description
1 polymer ?
#
loop_
_entity_poly.entity_id
_entity_poly.type
_entity_poly.pdbx_seq_one_letter_code
_entity_poly.pdbx_strand_id
1 'polypeptide(L)'
;MRLLLPLTSLLLATNAGAAMTYVGKPDCLIANPHPIEDEQASWSGGCKDGYADGMGTLNWSVRGRPHGGYEGVLVKGVPNGPGFLLLANDASLQGDFKEGKLEGKGVYTNAKGGKLNATFVAGVATGIADYSSPQGDTYHGEWRGNTPHGQGKMSYGAGGSYEGGWANGEFSGKGVITYPNGVEVTREFHPQPRPREPVERPSYGVRQEQPDLGTNIKHDAAYGFNVPPGLSYAQLSPEQQQLVKQPYHILLEDDEPPYPIKGPEAIAKAFMEMHAKARVRGKFRINVQIDSDGTPLSVAVLEAPEPELGRIAGSVLMLTKFKPARCGGKPCAMRYTYNTDFIIKL
;
A
#
# COMPACT_ATOMS: atom_id res chain seq x y z
N MET A 1 1.84 10.09 -3.89
CA MET A 1 1.44 8.93 -3.08
C MET A 1 0.12 9.29 -2.40
N ARG A 2 -1.03 8.80 -2.90
CA ARG A 2 -2.29 9.00 -2.16
C ARG A 2 -2.20 8.17 -0.89
N LEU A 3 -2.41 8.80 0.27
CA LEU A 3 -2.60 8.07 1.53
C LEU A 3 -4.03 7.52 1.55
N LEU A 4 -4.36 6.74 0.53
CA LEU A 4 -5.54 5.90 0.54
C LEU A 4 -5.13 4.66 1.27
N LEU A 5 -5.55 4.54 2.53
CA LEU A 5 -5.82 3.21 3.00
C LEU A 5 -6.92 2.68 2.09
N PRO A 6 -6.72 1.56 1.37
CA PRO A 6 -7.84 0.79 0.89
C PRO A 6 -8.51 0.16 2.13
N LEU A 7 -9.05 1.01 3.00
CA LEU A 7 -10.33 0.77 3.60
C LEU A 7 -11.33 0.90 2.45
N THR A 8 -11.20 0.04 1.41
CA THR A 8 -12.39 -0.51 0.80
C THR A 8 -13.24 -0.86 1.99
N SER A 9 -14.41 -0.27 2.03
CA SER A 9 -15.42 -0.51 3.01
C SER A 9 -15.72 -2.02 3.02
N LEU A 10 -14.87 -2.81 3.68
CA LEU A 10 -15.28 -3.88 4.57
C LEU A 10 -15.57 -3.22 5.93
N LEU A 11 -16.26 -2.08 5.88
CA LEU A 11 -17.61 -2.08 6.39
C LEU A 11 -18.06 -3.55 6.57
N LEU A 12 -18.29 -3.94 7.81
CA LEU A 12 -19.53 -4.65 8.13
C LEU A 12 -20.74 -3.77 7.75
N ALA A 13 -20.73 -3.13 6.58
CA ALA A 13 -21.94 -2.81 5.87
C ALA A 13 -22.45 -4.17 5.48
N THR A 14 -23.33 -4.66 6.34
CA THR A 14 -24.70 -4.72 5.89
C THR A 14 -24.91 -3.72 4.74
N ASN A 15 -24.80 -4.18 3.50
CA ASN A 15 -25.76 -3.70 2.50
C ASN A 15 -27.08 -3.72 3.25
N ALA A 16 -27.70 -2.57 3.46
CA ALA A 16 -28.99 -2.50 4.12
C ALA A 16 -29.93 -3.42 3.33
N GLY A 17 -30.15 -4.64 3.83
CA GLY A 17 -30.86 -5.71 3.11
C GLY A 17 -30.21 -7.10 3.05
N ALA A 18 -28.92 -7.29 3.36
CA ALA A 18 -28.35 -8.63 3.44
C ALA A 18 -28.74 -9.32 4.77
N ALA A 19 -29.45 -10.44 4.70
CA ALA A 19 -29.83 -11.21 5.88
C ALA A 19 -28.59 -11.81 6.55
N MET A 20 -28.47 -11.61 7.86
CA MET A 20 -27.43 -12.23 8.70
C MET A 20 -27.57 -13.76 8.61
N THR A 21 -26.54 -14.46 8.14
CA THR A 21 -26.51 -15.92 8.21
C THR A 21 -25.73 -16.36 9.45
N TYR A 22 -25.84 -17.65 9.79
CA TYR A 22 -25.16 -18.23 10.93
C TYR A 22 -24.47 -19.52 10.53
N VAL A 23 -23.31 -19.77 11.13
CA VAL A 23 -22.50 -20.97 10.94
C VAL A 23 -22.13 -21.57 12.30
N GLY A 24 -21.56 -22.78 12.29
CA GLY A 24 -21.14 -23.48 13.49
C GLY A 24 -22.11 -24.59 13.89
N LYS A 25 -22.08 -24.96 15.17
CA LYS A 25 -22.93 -26.03 15.70
C LYS A 25 -24.34 -25.50 15.98
N PRO A 26 -25.40 -26.33 15.91
CA PRO A 26 -26.78 -25.89 16.18
C PRO A 26 -26.99 -25.27 17.57
N ASP A 27 -26.16 -25.63 18.54
CA ASP A 27 -26.18 -25.14 19.92
C ASP A 27 -25.16 -24.01 20.18
N CYS A 28 -24.42 -23.59 19.15
CA CYS A 28 -23.40 -22.55 19.24
C CYS A 28 -23.18 -21.87 17.88
N LEU A 29 -24.17 -21.05 17.50
CA LEU A 29 -24.19 -20.32 16.25
C LEU A 29 -23.33 -19.06 16.31
N ILE A 30 -22.58 -18.82 15.23
CA ILE A 30 -21.73 -17.65 15.02
C ILE A 30 -22.29 -16.88 13.83
N ALA A 31 -22.38 -15.55 13.95
CA ALA A 31 -22.88 -14.71 12.88
C ALA A 31 -21.90 -14.66 11.70
N ASN A 32 -22.42 -14.82 10.48
CA ASN A 32 -21.69 -14.72 9.22
C ASN A 32 -22.42 -13.76 8.26
N PRO A 33 -21.98 -12.50 8.11
CA PRO A 33 -22.62 -11.55 7.19
C PRO A 33 -22.29 -11.82 5.71
N HIS A 34 -21.20 -12.53 5.44
CA HIS A 34 -20.64 -12.67 4.10
C HIS A 34 -20.18 -14.12 3.88
N PRO A 35 -21.12 -15.09 3.84
CA PRO A 35 -20.77 -16.50 3.72
C PRO A 35 -20.01 -16.77 2.43
N ILE A 36 -18.89 -17.47 2.55
CA ILE A 36 -18.07 -17.94 1.43
C ILE A 36 -18.27 -19.46 1.26
N GLU A 37 -18.24 -19.95 0.02
CA GLU A 37 -18.29 -21.39 -0.26
C GLU A 37 -17.09 -22.10 0.39
N ASP A 38 -17.33 -23.31 0.94
CA ASP A 38 -16.33 -24.10 1.68
C ASP A 38 -15.72 -23.41 2.93
N GLU A 39 -16.41 -22.40 3.46
CA GLU A 39 -16.03 -21.72 4.69
C GLU A 39 -16.46 -22.52 5.94
N GLN A 40 -15.58 -22.57 6.93
CA GLN A 40 -15.83 -23.18 8.22
C GLN A 40 -15.38 -22.25 9.34
N ALA A 41 -16.16 -22.21 10.42
CA ALA A 41 -15.86 -21.47 11.62
C ALA A 41 -15.69 -22.41 12.82
N SER A 42 -14.73 -22.12 13.69
CA SER A 42 -14.60 -22.76 14.99
C SER A 42 -14.53 -21.71 16.10
N TRP A 43 -15.26 -21.96 17.19
CA TRP A 43 -15.32 -21.09 18.36
C TRP A 43 -14.87 -21.86 19.60
N SER A 44 -13.96 -21.28 20.38
CA SER A 44 -13.43 -21.88 21.61
C SER A 44 -14.08 -21.39 22.90
N GLY A 45 -14.91 -20.34 22.83
CA GLY A 45 -15.56 -19.73 24.00
C GLY A 45 -16.87 -20.41 24.40
N GLY A 46 -17.61 -19.73 25.29
CA GLY A 46 -18.91 -20.18 25.77
C GLY A 46 -20.00 -20.13 24.69
N CYS A 47 -21.10 -20.85 24.97
CA CYS A 47 -22.31 -20.79 24.17
C CYS A 47 -23.49 -20.51 25.10
N LYS A 48 -24.35 -19.57 24.71
CA LYS A 48 -25.53 -19.15 25.47
C LYS A 48 -26.71 -18.98 24.53
N ASP A 49 -27.86 -19.55 24.90
CA ASP A 49 -29.11 -19.47 24.13
C ASP A 49 -28.98 -19.93 22.66
N GLY A 50 -28.07 -20.89 22.40
CA GLY A 50 -27.79 -21.42 21.06
C GLY A 50 -26.76 -20.62 20.24
N TYR A 51 -26.13 -19.59 20.82
CA TYR A 51 -25.17 -18.73 20.14
C TYR A 51 -23.82 -18.70 20.85
N ALA A 52 -22.74 -18.45 20.12
CA ALA A 52 -21.44 -18.16 20.70
C ALA A 52 -21.51 -16.88 21.55
N ASP A 53 -21.07 -16.96 22.81
CA ASP A 53 -21.25 -15.89 23.79
C ASP A 53 -20.11 -15.89 24.82
N GLY A 54 -19.65 -14.70 25.18
CA GLY A 54 -18.52 -14.49 26.09
C GLY A 54 -17.16 -14.41 25.38
N MET A 55 -16.10 -14.43 26.17
CA MET A 55 -14.72 -14.37 25.68
C MET A 55 -14.31 -15.68 24.99
N GLY A 56 -13.59 -15.59 23.88
CA GLY A 56 -13.03 -16.75 23.21
C GLY A 56 -12.30 -16.40 21.92
N THR A 57 -11.95 -17.44 21.16
CA THR A 57 -11.29 -17.33 19.87
C THR A 57 -12.16 -17.96 18.79
N LEU A 58 -12.48 -17.15 17.77
CA LEU A 58 -13.15 -17.54 16.55
C LEU A 58 -12.11 -17.66 15.45
N ASN A 59 -12.02 -18.83 14.80
CA ASN A 59 -11.16 -19.03 13.65
C ASN A 59 -12.00 -19.31 12.41
N TRP A 60 -11.67 -18.62 11.31
CA TRP A 60 -12.27 -18.85 10.01
C TRP A 60 -11.29 -19.62 9.12
N SER A 61 -11.82 -20.56 8.34
CA SER A 61 -11.05 -21.25 7.32
C SER A 61 -11.87 -21.45 6.05
N VAL A 62 -11.22 -21.37 4.89
CA VAL A 62 -11.82 -21.66 3.58
C VAL A 62 -11.03 -22.80 2.96
N ARG A 63 -11.70 -23.91 2.63
CA ARG A 63 -11.05 -25.14 2.12
C ARG A 63 -9.88 -25.61 3.00
N GLY A 64 -10.06 -25.51 4.32
CA GLY A 64 -9.07 -25.91 5.32
C GLY A 64 -7.87 -24.97 5.50
N ARG A 65 -7.84 -23.82 4.81
CA ARG A 65 -6.80 -22.79 5.00
C ARG A 65 -7.31 -21.65 5.88
N PRO A 66 -6.52 -21.12 6.82
CA PRO A 66 -6.92 -19.97 7.63
C PRO A 66 -7.37 -18.78 6.77
N HIS A 67 -8.46 -18.14 7.17
CA HIS A 67 -9.11 -17.05 6.44
C HIS A 67 -9.57 -15.92 7.38
N GLY A 68 -8.74 -15.61 8.38
CA GLY A 68 -9.05 -14.63 9.42
C GLY A 68 -9.57 -15.26 10.72
N GLY A 69 -9.91 -14.40 11.67
CA GLY A 69 -10.30 -14.82 13.00
C GLY A 69 -10.57 -13.65 13.92
N TYR A 70 -11.18 -13.91 15.06
CA TYR A 70 -11.48 -12.92 16.09
C TYR A 70 -11.13 -13.47 17.45
N GLU A 71 -10.40 -12.70 18.25
CA GLU A 71 -10.19 -12.97 19.66
C GLU A 71 -10.85 -11.85 20.47
N GLY A 72 -11.79 -12.20 21.33
CA GLY A 72 -12.53 -11.22 22.09
C GLY A 72 -13.89 -11.72 22.54
N VAL A 73 -14.76 -10.78 22.88
CA VAL A 73 -16.09 -11.08 23.39
C VAL A 73 -17.10 -11.17 22.24
N LEU A 74 -17.82 -12.29 22.16
CA LEU A 74 -19.01 -12.43 21.33
C LEU A 74 -20.26 -12.25 22.20
N VAL A 75 -21.30 -11.64 21.63
CA VAL A 75 -22.66 -11.61 22.20
C VAL A 75 -23.61 -12.05 21.10
N LYS A 76 -24.35 -13.14 21.33
CA LYS A 76 -25.23 -13.76 20.31
C LYS A 76 -24.52 -14.03 18.98
N GLY A 77 -23.29 -14.53 19.05
CA GLY A 77 -22.47 -14.88 17.89
C GLY A 77 -21.83 -13.70 17.16
N VAL A 78 -21.95 -12.47 17.68
CA VAL A 78 -21.47 -11.23 17.05
C VAL A 78 -20.39 -10.57 17.92
N PRO A 79 -19.27 -10.08 17.36
CA PRO A 79 -18.26 -9.33 18.11
C PRO A 79 -18.84 -8.13 18.86
N ASN A 80 -18.62 -8.07 20.17
CA ASN A 80 -19.16 -7.04 21.04
C ASN A 80 -18.31 -6.90 22.32
N GLY A 81 -17.77 -5.71 22.56
CA GLY A 81 -16.74 -5.46 23.58
C GLY A 81 -15.32 -5.54 23.02
N PRO A 82 -14.29 -5.60 23.89
CA PRO A 82 -12.91 -5.56 23.46
C PRO A 82 -12.53 -6.80 22.65
N GLY A 83 -11.70 -6.59 21.62
CA GLY A 83 -11.15 -7.70 20.86
C GLY A 83 -10.12 -7.31 19.81
N PHE A 84 -9.72 -8.33 19.06
CA PHE A 84 -8.80 -8.29 17.94
C PHE A 84 -9.39 -9.10 16.79
N LEU A 85 -9.58 -8.46 15.64
CA LEU A 85 -10.08 -9.08 14.42
C LEU A 85 -8.95 -9.13 13.38
N LEU A 86 -8.62 -10.33 12.91
CA LEU A 86 -7.77 -10.59 11.76
C LEU A 86 -8.65 -10.84 10.54
N LEU A 87 -8.46 -10.03 9.50
CA LEU A 87 -9.17 -10.15 8.24
C LEU A 87 -8.45 -11.11 7.30
N ALA A 88 -9.19 -11.65 6.33
CA ALA A 88 -8.67 -12.55 5.30
C ALA A 88 -7.53 -11.97 4.44
N ASN A 89 -7.42 -10.65 4.38
CA ASN A 89 -6.37 -9.94 3.65
C ASN A 89 -5.18 -9.56 4.54
N ASP A 90 -4.99 -10.22 5.69
CA ASP A 90 -3.96 -9.97 6.70
C ASP A 90 -4.00 -8.58 7.36
N ALA A 91 -5.03 -7.78 7.09
CA ALA A 91 -5.27 -6.58 7.88
C ALA A 91 -5.90 -6.95 9.24
N SER A 92 -5.68 -6.12 10.25
CA SER A 92 -6.24 -6.32 11.58
C SER A 92 -6.89 -5.07 12.15
N LEU A 93 -7.84 -5.28 13.05
CA LEU A 93 -8.56 -4.28 13.81
C LEU A 93 -8.47 -4.63 15.29
N GLN A 94 -8.08 -3.68 16.12
CA GLN A 94 -7.98 -3.84 17.56
C GLN A 94 -8.73 -2.72 18.27
N GLY A 95 -9.56 -3.05 19.25
CA GLY A 95 -10.33 -2.09 20.05
C GLY A 95 -11.64 -2.68 20.54
N ASP A 96 -12.58 -1.81 20.90
CA ASP A 96 -13.92 -2.21 21.27
C ASP A 96 -14.80 -2.41 20.02
N PHE A 97 -15.64 -3.44 20.07
CA PHE A 97 -16.59 -3.78 19.01
C PHE A 97 -18.02 -3.56 19.49
N LYS A 98 -18.89 -3.11 18.60
CA LYS A 98 -20.33 -3.02 18.81
C LYS A 98 -21.03 -3.54 17.58
N GLU A 99 -21.81 -4.61 17.73
CA GLU A 99 -22.52 -5.26 16.61
C GLU A 99 -21.57 -5.61 15.46
N GLY A 100 -20.41 -6.16 15.80
CA GLY A 100 -19.37 -6.55 14.86
C GLY A 100 -18.43 -5.42 14.45
N LYS A 101 -18.83 -4.15 14.62
CA LYS A 101 -18.09 -2.99 14.09
C LYS A 101 -17.15 -2.42 15.14
N LEU A 102 -15.95 -2.00 14.72
CA LEU A 102 -15.02 -1.29 15.59
C LEU A 102 -15.63 0.06 16.01
N GLU A 103 -15.60 0.37 17.30
CA GLU A 103 -16.24 1.51 17.93
C GLU A 103 -15.30 2.15 18.96
N GLY A 104 -15.31 3.47 19.06
CA GLY A 104 -14.42 4.19 19.98
C GLY A 104 -12.97 4.15 19.53
N LYS A 105 -12.03 4.16 20.47
CA LYS A 105 -10.59 4.16 20.16
C LYS A 105 -10.16 2.78 19.64
N GLY A 106 -9.41 2.76 18.56
CA GLY A 106 -8.89 1.53 18.01
C GLY A 106 -7.67 1.70 17.12
N VAL A 107 -7.14 0.58 16.68
CA VAL A 107 -6.00 0.49 15.77
C VAL A 107 -6.38 -0.38 14.59
N TYR A 108 -6.25 0.18 13.38
CA TYR A 108 -6.28 -0.59 12.15
C TYR A 108 -4.86 -0.79 11.65
N THR A 109 -4.47 -2.03 11.35
CA THR A 109 -3.20 -2.35 10.68
C THR A 109 -3.50 -2.98 9.33
N ASN A 110 -2.97 -2.43 8.23
CA ASN A 110 -3.12 -3.07 6.93
C ASN A 110 -2.15 -4.25 6.76
N ALA A 111 -2.37 -5.09 5.73
CA ALA A 111 -1.53 -6.24 5.40
C ALA A 111 -0.03 -5.93 5.26
N LYS A 112 0.28 -4.68 4.89
CA LYS A 112 1.65 -4.21 4.67
C LYS A 112 2.27 -3.63 5.94
N GLY A 113 1.57 -3.63 7.08
CA GLY A 113 2.05 -3.14 8.38
C GLY A 113 1.83 -1.65 8.64
N GLY A 114 1.12 -0.93 7.76
CA GLY A 114 0.74 0.46 8.01
C GLY A 114 -0.35 0.53 9.08
N LYS A 115 -0.17 1.39 10.09
CA LYS A 115 -1.04 1.47 11.27
C LYS A 115 -1.80 2.79 11.30
N LEU A 116 -3.07 2.75 11.64
CA LEU A 116 -3.95 3.90 11.87
C LEU A 116 -4.50 3.81 13.30
N ASN A 117 -4.15 4.76 14.15
CA ASN A 117 -4.71 4.94 15.48
C ASN A 117 -5.76 6.05 15.39
N ALA A 118 -7.03 5.71 15.58
CA ALA A 118 -8.14 6.63 15.36
C ALA A 118 -9.28 6.38 16.36
N THR A 119 -10.24 7.30 16.36
CA THR A 119 -11.58 7.02 16.86
C THR A 119 -12.44 6.51 15.70
N PHE A 120 -13.16 5.42 15.92
CA PHE A 120 -14.03 4.76 14.98
C PHE A 120 -15.49 4.90 15.41
N VAL A 121 -16.36 5.18 14.46
CA VAL A 121 -17.82 5.15 14.65
C VAL A 121 -18.38 4.19 13.63
N ALA A 122 -18.99 3.09 14.09
CA ALA A 122 -19.50 2.02 13.22
C ALA A 122 -18.46 1.52 12.18
N GLY A 123 -17.19 1.38 12.60
CA GLY A 123 -16.08 0.93 11.76
C GLY A 123 -15.46 2.01 10.85
N VAL A 124 -15.89 3.27 10.95
CA VAL A 124 -15.37 4.38 10.14
C VAL A 124 -14.48 5.29 10.99
N ALA A 125 -13.21 5.44 10.60
CA ALA A 125 -12.29 6.38 11.21
C ALA A 125 -12.75 7.83 11.00
N THR A 126 -12.76 8.59 12.10
CA THR A 126 -13.24 9.98 12.13
C THR A 126 -12.42 10.83 13.11
N GLY A 127 -12.36 12.15 12.84
CA GLY A 127 -11.67 13.11 13.70
C GLY A 127 -10.15 13.04 13.55
N ILE A 128 -9.42 13.46 14.58
CA ILE A 128 -7.95 13.42 14.56
C ILE A 128 -7.46 11.98 14.69
N ALA A 129 -6.53 11.58 13.82
CA ALA A 129 -5.90 10.28 13.87
C ALA A 129 -4.44 10.31 13.41
N ASP A 130 -3.70 9.30 13.89
CA ASP A 130 -2.30 9.10 13.60
C ASP A 130 -2.12 7.89 12.70
N TYR A 131 -1.47 8.10 11.56
CA TYR A 131 -1.06 7.02 10.67
C TYR A 131 0.46 6.89 10.62
N SER A 132 0.96 5.67 10.57
CA SER A 132 2.36 5.37 10.28
C SER A 132 2.50 4.26 9.24
N SER A 133 3.43 4.43 8.32
CA SER A 133 3.83 3.39 7.37
C SER A 133 5.08 2.64 7.88
N PRO A 134 5.31 1.39 7.45
CA PRO A 134 6.56 0.69 7.76
C PRO A 134 7.80 1.39 7.19
N GLN A 135 7.62 2.30 6.22
CA GLN A 135 8.69 3.08 5.59
C GLN A 135 8.98 4.39 6.35
N GLY A 136 8.37 4.59 7.52
CA GLY A 136 8.57 5.75 8.38
C GLY A 136 7.77 6.99 7.98
N ASP A 137 6.89 6.90 6.99
CA ASP A 137 5.98 8.00 6.69
C ASP A 137 4.93 8.09 7.80
N THR A 138 4.65 9.29 8.29
CA THR A 138 3.67 9.53 9.34
C THR A 138 2.69 10.61 8.92
N TYR A 139 1.44 10.47 9.33
CA TYR A 139 0.42 11.48 9.16
C TYR A 139 -0.28 11.74 10.49
N HIS A 140 -0.42 13.01 10.84
CA HIS A 140 -1.23 13.46 11.97
C HIS A 140 -2.21 14.51 11.45
N GLY A 141 -3.50 14.27 11.60
CA GLY A 141 -4.50 15.22 11.12
C GLY A 141 -5.91 14.66 11.14
N GLU A 142 -6.83 15.39 10.53
CA GLU A 142 -8.23 15.00 10.47
C GLU A 142 -8.47 13.85 9.47
N TRP A 143 -9.40 12.98 9.81
CA TRP A 143 -9.87 11.87 9.01
C TRP A 143 -11.38 11.96 8.84
N ARG A 144 -11.84 11.65 7.63
CA ARG A 144 -13.27 11.53 7.32
C ARG A 144 -13.47 10.41 6.30
N GLY A 145 -14.39 9.50 6.61
CA GLY A 145 -14.72 8.40 5.70
C GLY A 145 -13.49 7.56 5.36
N ASN A 146 -12.67 7.24 6.36
CA ASN A 146 -11.45 6.44 6.21
C ASN A 146 -10.35 7.06 5.32
N THR A 147 -10.39 8.38 5.10
CA THR A 147 -9.34 9.10 4.35
C THR A 147 -8.92 10.37 5.08
N PRO A 148 -7.65 10.80 4.94
CA PRO A 148 -7.23 12.12 5.38
C PRO A 148 -8.12 13.24 4.82
N HIS A 149 -8.49 14.16 5.68
CA HIS A 149 -9.37 15.30 5.40
C HIS A 149 -8.95 16.51 6.25
N GLY A 150 -9.57 17.67 6.03
CA GLY A 150 -9.36 18.82 6.91
C GLY A 150 -7.90 19.29 6.94
N GLN A 151 -7.38 19.62 8.12
CA GLN A 151 -5.96 19.97 8.29
C GLN A 151 -5.14 18.76 8.73
N GLY A 152 -3.88 18.71 8.29
CA GLY A 152 -2.96 17.69 8.76
C GLY A 152 -1.53 17.85 8.26
N LYS A 153 -0.65 17.10 8.90
CA LYS A 153 0.78 17.07 8.63
C LYS A 153 1.23 15.67 8.22
N MET A 154 1.82 15.56 7.04
CA MET A 154 2.53 14.39 6.55
C MET A 154 4.03 14.59 6.74
N SER A 155 4.71 13.68 7.44
CA SER A 155 6.17 13.63 7.48
C SER A 155 6.64 12.38 6.74
N TYR A 156 7.61 12.52 5.85
CA TYR A 156 8.10 11.39 5.06
C TYR A 156 9.29 10.74 5.74
N GLY A 157 9.36 9.42 5.73
CA GLY A 157 10.50 8.68 6.30
C GLY A 157 11.82 8.94 5.57
N ALA A 158 11.75 9.42 4.32
CA ALA A 158 12.92 9.89 3.57
C ALA A 158 13.37 11.31 3.96
N GLY A 159 12.66 11.96 4.89
CA GLY A 159 12.83 13.35 5.29
C GLY A 159 11.81 14.28 4.64
N GLY A 160 11.68 15.47 5.21
CA GLY A 160 10.74 16.49 4.75
C GLY A 160 9.29 16.24 5.20
N SER A 161 8.43 17.22 4.96
CA SER A 161 7.03 17.20 5.35
C SER A 161 6.14 18.03 4.45
N TYR A 162 4.84 17.80 4.56
CA TYR A 162 3.78 18.66 4.07
C TYR A 162 2.84 18.98 5.23
N GLU A 163 2.44 20.24 5.36
CA GLU A 163 1.47 20.70 6.35
C GLU A 163 0.44 21.60 5.66
N GLY A 164 -0.85 21.25 5.77
CA GLY A 164 -1.91 21.98 5.10
C GLY A 164 -3.21 21.21 4.99
N GLY A 165 -4.03 21.61 4.02
CA GLY A 165 -5.35 21.03 3.79
C GLY A 165 -5.31 19.65 3.12
N TRP A 166 -6.33 18.85 3.40
CA TRP A 166 -6.53 17.52 2.86
C TRP A 166 -7.96 17.32 2.40
N ALA A 167 -8.12 16.64 1.26
CA ALA A 167 -9.42 16.21 0.77
C ALA A 167 -9.29 14.83 0.11
N ASN A 168 -10.01 13.83 0.64
CA ASN A 168 -10.06 12.46 0.10
C ASN A 168 -8.67 11.81 -0.04
N GLY A 169 -7.77 12.07 0.93
CA GLY A 169 -6.40 11.54 0.93
C GLY A 169 -5.43 12.26 -0.02
N GLU A 170 -5.82 13.41 -0.56
CA GLU A 170 -4.97 14.29 -1.38
C GLU A 170 -4.76 15.64 -0.70
N PHE A 171 -3.64 16.29 -1.00
CA PHE A 171 -3.38 17.66 -0.57
C PHE A 171 -4.41 18.61 -1.19
N SER A 172 -4.89 19.56 -0.41
CA SER A 172 -5.88 20.54 -0.83
C SER A 172 -5.62 21.91 -0.21
N GLY A 173 -6.06 22.95 -0.91
CA GLY A 173 -5.90 24.32 -0.47
C GLY A 173 -4.43 24.73 -0.33
N LYS A 174 -4.20 25.79 0.43
CA LYS A 174 -2.85 26.26 0.78
C LYS A 174 -2.15 25.27 1.72
N GLY A 175 -0.91 24.93 1.41
CA GLY A 175 -0.05 24.14 2.29
C GLY A 175 1.43 24.45 2.11
N VAL A 176 2.23 24.04 3.10
CA VAL A 176 3.68 24.23 3.16
C VAL A 176 4.36 22.89 2.99
N ILE A 177 5.27 22.81 2.02
CA ILE A 177 6.19 21.68 1.85
C ILE A 177 7.52 22.09 2.46
N THR A 178 8.08 21.27 3.34
CA THR A 178 9.45 21.38 3.82
C THR A 178 10.24 20.22 3.25
N TYR A 179 11.22 20.49 2.40
CA TYR A 179 12.06 19.45 1.82
C TYR A 179 13.15 18.97 2.78
N PRO A 180 13.77 17.79 2.56
CA PRO A 180 14.86 17.28 3.40
C PRO A 180 16.08 18.21 3.51
N ASN A 181 16.29 19.05 2.49
CA ASN A 181 17.34 20.06 2.47
C ASN A 181 16.96 21.38 3.20
N GLY A 182 15.81 21.40 3.89
CA GLY A 182 15.31 22.55 4.64
C GLY A 182 14.65 23.64 3.80
N VAL A 183 14.56 23.47 2.46
CA VAL A 183 13.84 24.43 1.63
C VAL A 183 12.34 24.30 1.90
N GLU A 184 11.71 25.43 2.23
CA GLU A 184 10.27 25.51 2.44
C GLU A 184 9.57 26.20 1.26
N VAL A 185 8.44 25.63 0.83
CA VAL A 185 7.66 26.18 -0.26
C VAL A 185 6.18 26.15 0.08
N THR A 186 5.52 27.29 -0.02
CA THR A 186 4.07 27.40 0.11
C THR A 186 3.42 27.27 -1.26
N ARG A 187 2.40 26.42 -1.40
CA ARG A 187 1.66 26.21 -2.64
C ARG A 187 0.16 26.03 -2.41
N GLU A 188 -0.60 26.29 -3.46
CA GLU A 188 -2.02 25.95 -3.53
C GLU A 188 -2.19 24.59 -4.21
N PHE A 189 -2.90 23.67 -3.56
CA PHE A 189 -3.20 22.34 -4.06
C PHE A 189 -4.67 22.22 -4.43
N HIS A 190 -4.92 21.76 -5.64
CA HIS A 190 -6.26 21.51 -6.15
C HIS A 190 -6.38 20.01 -6.44
N PRO A 191 -7.09 19.24 -5.57
CA PRO A 191 -7.35 17.83 -5.81
C PRO A 191 -8.02 17.67 -7.17
N GLN A 192 -7.40 16.88 -8.05
CA GLN A 192 -7.96 16.63 -9.36
C GLN A 192 -8.89 15.41 -9.27
N PRO A 193 -10.13 15.49 -9.81
CA PRO A 193 -10.98 14.32 -9.90
C PRO A 193 -10.27 13.25 -10.72
N ARG A 194 -10.44 11.98 -10.33
CA ARG A 194 -9.91 10.86 -11.11
C ARG A 194 -10.48 10.95 -12.54
N PRO A 195 -9.64 10.82 -13.58
CA PRO A 195 -10.13 10.67 -14.94
C PRO A 195 -11.17 9.55 -15.00
N ARG A 196 -12.27 9.77 -15.73
CA ARG A 196 -13.33 8.77 -15.89
C ARG A 196 -12.84 7.56 -16.68
N GLU A 197 -11.91 7.79 -17.61
CA GLU A 197 -11.31 6.77 -18.45
C GLU A 197 -9.84 6.52 -18.05
N PRO A 198 -9.36 5.27 -18.14
CA PRO A 198 -7.93 4.98 -17.98
C PRO A 198 -7.12 5.80 -18.98
N VAL A 199 -6.17 6.59 -18.48
CA VAL A 199 -5.22 7.29 -19.35
C VAL A 199 -4.29 6.24 -19.94
N GLU A 200 -4.34 6.06 -21.26
CA GLU A 200 -3.41 5.19 -21.98
C GLU A 200 -1.99 5.74 -21.83
N ARG A 201 -1.05 4.88 -21.45
CA ARG A 201 0.34 5.26 -21.22
C ARG A 201 1.24 4.51 -22.19
N PRO A 202 2.30 5.15 -22.71
CA PRO A 202 3.36 4.43 -23.40
C PRO A 202 3.85 3.27 -22.53
N SER A 203 4.04 2.10 -23.13
CA SER A 203 4.59 0.93 -22.45
C SER A 203 5.84 0.48 -23.18
N TYR A 204 6.96 0.57 -22.50
CA TYR A 204 8.26 0.11 -22.99
C TYR A 204 8.63 -1.19 -22.29
N GLY A 205 9.35 -2.04 -23.01
CA GLY A 205 9.89 -3.30 -22.50
C GLY A 205 11.42 -3.37 -22.54
N VAL A 206 11.96 -4.36 -21.85
CA VAL A 206 13.37 -4.76 -21.91
C VAL A 206 13.43 -6.15 -22.54
N ARG A 207 14.22 -6.27 -23.61
CA ARG A 207 14.41 -7.53 -24.34
C ARG A 207 15.37 -8.46 -23.59
N GLN A 208 15.10 -9.76 -23.67
CA GLN A 208 16.06 -10.78 -23.24
C GLN A 208 17.34 -10.72 -24.08
N GLU A 209 18.49 -10.95 -23.43
CA GLU A 209 19.77 -11.06 -24.14
C GLU A 209 19.93 -12.45 -24.79
N GLN A 210 19.51 -13.51 -24.07
CA GLN A 210 19.50 -14.90 -24.54
C GLN A 210 18.06 -15.45 -24.55
N PRO A 211 17.64 -16.17 -25.61
CA PRO A 211 16.32 -16.79 -25.68
C PRO A 211 16.22 -18.01 -24.75
N ASP A 212 15.00 -18.38 -24.37
CA ASP A 212 14.74 -19.62 -23.65
C ASP A 212 15.16 -20.85 -24.48
N LEU A 213 15.67 -21.89 -23.81
CA LEU A 213 16.18 -23.11 -24.44
C LEU A 213 15.13 -23.71 -25.38
N GLY A 214 15.44 -23.73 -26.69
CA GLY A 214 14.61 -24.37 -27.72
C GLY A 214 13.88 -23.42 -28.67
N THR A 215 14.01 -22.09 -28.51
CA THR A 215 13.52 -21.11 -29.51
C THR A 215 14.62 -20.12 -29.89
N ASN A 216 14.60 -19.61 -31.13
CA ASN A 216 15.51 -18.52 -31.58
C ASN A 216 14.85 -17.14 -31.49
N ILE A 217 13.71 -17.01 -30.80
CA ILE A 217 12.92 -15.78 -30.75
C ILE A 217 13.22 -15.06 -29.43
N LYS A 218 13.66 -13.80 -29.52
CA LYS A 218 13.85 -12.95 -28.35
C LYS A 218 12.51 -12.32 -27.96
N HIS A 219 12.06 -12.55 -26.73
CA HIS A 219 10.87 -11.91 -26.18
C HIS A 219 11.25 -10.75 -25.24
N ASP A 220 10.34 -9.79 -25.06
CA ASP A 220 10.44 -8.83 -23.96
C ASP A 220 10.22 -9.58 -22.64
N ALA A 221 11.19 -9.52 -21.73
CA ALA A 221 11.13 -10.20 -20.43
C ALA A 221 10.74 -9.27 -19.27
N ALA A 222 10.71 -7.96 -19.49
CA ALA A 222 10.09 -6.99 -18.60
C ALA A 222 9.36 -5.94 -19.44
N TYR A 223 8.21 -5.45 -18.97
CA TYR A 223 7.37 -4.45 -19.64
C TYR A 223 6.67 -3.57 -18.59
N GLY A 224 5.92 -2.57 -19.05
CA GLY A 224 5.18 -1.66 -18.16
C GLY A 224 6.00 -0.45 -17.68
N PHE A 225 7.16 -0.20 -18.29
CA PHE A 225 7.85 1.06 -18.11
C PHE A 225 7.11 2.15 -18.88
N ASN A 226 6.81 3.28 -18.23
CA ASN A 226 6.15 4.41 -18.89
C ASN A 226 7.12 5.28 -19.71
N VAL A 227 8.42 4.99 -19.64
CA VAL A 227 9.51 5.67 -20.37
C VAL A 227 10.55 4.64 -20.84
N PRO A 228 11.37 4.93 -21.87
CA PRO A 228 12.40 4.02 -22.33
C PRO A 228 13.39 3.67 -21.20
N PRO A 229 13.54 2.39 -20.82
CA PRO A 229 14.28 2.02 -19.62
C PRO A 229 15.80 2.17 -19.75
N GLY A 230 16.34 2.24 -20.97
CA GLY A 230 17.78 2.45 -21.21
C GLY A 230 18.23 3.91 -21.19
N LEU A 231 17.31 4.85 -21.00
CA LEU A 231 17.64 6.29 -21.02
C LEU A 231 17.82 6.84 -19.61
N SER A 232 18.84 7.69 -19.46
CA SER A 232 18.98 8.58 -18.30
C SER A 232 17.90 9.65 -18.29
N TYR A 233 17.65 10.27 -17.13
CA TYR A 233 16.63 11.32 -17.00
C TYR A 233 16.84 12.48 -17.98
N ALA A 234 18.09 12.88 -18.22
CA ALA A 234 18.43 13.99 -19.13
C ALA A 234 18.21 13.65 -20.61
N GLN A 235 18.11 12.37 -20.96
CA GLN A 235 17.84 11.91 -22.33
C GLN A 235 16.35 11.73 -22.61
N LEU A 236 15.50 11.79 -21.58
CA LEU A 236 14.05 11.69 -21.73
C LEU A 236 13.49 12.98 -22.35
N SER A 237 12.41 12.85 -23.15
CA SER A 237 11.65 14.02 -23.61
C SER A 237 10.97 14.74 -22.43
N PRO A 238 10.58 16.02 -22.57
CA PRO A 238 9.85 16.73 -21.51
C PRO A 238 8.58 16.00 -21.05
N GLU A 239 7.84 15.37 -21.96
CA GLU A 239 6.64 14.60 -21.63
C GLU A 239 6.99 13.34 -20.81
N GLN A 240 8.08 12.65 -21.18
CA GLN A 240 8.58 11.49 -20.45
C GLN A 240 9.11 11.87 -19.07
N GLN A 241 9.81 13.00 -18.94
CA GLN A 241 10.25 13.53 -17.64
C GLN A 241 9.03 13.83 -16.75
N GLN A 242 7.96 14.38 -17.31
CA GLN A 242 6.72 14.61 -16.59
C GLN A 242 6.07 13.30 -16.13
N LEU A 243 6.07 12.24 -16.94
CA LEU A 243 5.58 10.91 -16.53
C LEU A 243 6.36 10.33 -15.35
N VAL A 244 7.70 10.50 -15.32
CA VAL A 244 8.55 10.08 -14.19
C VAL A 244 8.26 10.92 -12.94
N LYS A 245 7.93 12.20 -13.11
CA LYS A 245 7.68 13.16 -12.03
C LYS A 245 6.28 13.06 -11.40
N GLN A 246 5.26 12.64 -12.17
CA GLN A 246 3.86 12.56 -11.72
C GLN A 246 3.64 11.95 -10.32
N PRO A 247 4.32 10.86 -9.91
CA PRO A 247 4.15 10.28 -8.57
C PRO A 247 4.57 11.20 -7.41
N TYR A 248 5.42 12.20 -7.70
CA TYR A 248 6.06 13.12 -6.76
C TYR A 248 5.32 14.47 -6.70
N HIS A 249 4.11 14.46 -6.15
CA HIS A 249 3.25 15.65 -6.04
C HIS A 249 3.83 16.82 -5.23
N ILE A 250 4.91 16.59 -4.47
CA ILE A 250 5.59 17.64 -3.72
C ILE A 250 6.57 18.45 -4.57
N LEU A 251 7.05 17.92 -5.71
CA LEU A 251 8.07 18.60 -6.52
C LEU A 251 7.50 19.83 -7.24
N LEU A 252 8.31 20.89 -7.31
CA LEU A 252 8.05 22.08 -8.13
C LEU A 252 8.23 21.78 -9.61
N GLU A 253 7.80 22.68 -10.49
CA GLU A 253 7.91 22.51 -11.96
C GLU A 253 9.35 22.32 -12.44
N ASP A 254 10.32 23.02 -11.85
CA ASP A 254 11.75 22.92 -12.22
C ASP A 254 12.53 21.86 -11.41
N ASP A 255 11.87 21.22 -10.46
CA ASP A 255 12.45 20.17 -9.63
C ASP A 255 12.43 18.81 -10.34
N GLU A 256 13.31 17.90 -9.90
CA GLU A 256 13.52 16.62 -10.56
C GLU A 256 13.53 15.48 -9.53
N PRO A 257 12.89 14.33 -9.80
CA PRO A 257 12.93 13.17 -8.92
C PRO A 257 14.29 12.46 -8.97
N PRO A 258 14.60 11.60 -7.99
CA PRO A 258 15.77 10.74 -8.10
C PRO A 258 15.58 9.73 -9.24
N TYR A 259 16.65 9.40 -9.95
CA TYR A 259 16.56 8.52 -11.12
C TYR A 259 17.87 7.77 -11.40
N PRO A 260 17.85 6.48 -11.81
CA PRO A 260 19.08 5.76 -12.13
C PRO A 260 19.90 6.47 -13.22
N ILE A 261 21.20 6.66 -13.01
CA ILE A 261 22.04 7.47 -13.93
C ILE A 261 22.02 6.94 -15.36
N LYS A 262 21.92 5.61 -15.54
CA LYS A 262 21.87 4.93 -16.84
C LYS A 262 20.48 4.43 -17.22
N GLY A 263 19.43 4.92 -16.54
CA GLY A 263 18.08 4.38 -16.67
C GLY A 263 17.88 3.05 -15.92
N PRO A 264 16.61 2.62 -15.75
CA PRO A 264 16.27 1.41 -15.00
C PRO A 264 16.55 0.08 -15.73
N GLU A 265 17.03 0.08 -16.98
CA GLU A 265 17.23 -1.15 -17.76
C GLU A 265 18.15 -2.16 -17.05
N ALA A 266 19.27 -1.70 -16.48
CA ALA A 266 20.21 -2.60 -15.80
C ALA A 266 19.56 -3.28 -14.56
N ILE A 267 18.72 -2.55 -13.83
CA ILE A 267 17.93 -3.09 -12.71
C ILE A 267 16.97 -4.15 -13.25
N ALA A 268 16.26 -3.83 -14.34
CA ALA A 268 15.32 -4.75 -14.97
C ALA A 268 16.01 -6.04 -15.44
N LYS A 269 17.17 -5.95 -16.12
CA LYS A 269 17.96 -7.09 -16.57
C LYS A 269 18.38 -8.00 -15.43
N ALA A 270 18.93 -7.43 -14.36
CA ALA A 270 19.28 -8.20 -13.16
C ALA A 270 18.07 -8.95 -12.59
N PHE A 271 16.90 -8.31 -12.57
CA PHE A 271 15.68 -8.94 -12.06
C PHE A 271 15.14 -10.03 -13.00
N MET A 272 15.27 -9.86 -14.32
CA MET A 272 14.87 -10.87 -15.30
C MET A 272 15.72 -12.14 -15.18
N GLU A 273 17.04 -12.01 -15.00
CA GLU A 273 17.94 -13.17 -14.80
C GLU A 273 17.58 -13.97 -13.54
N MET A 274 17.16 -13.27 -12.49
CA MET A 274 16.67 -13.91 -11.26
C MET A 274 15.33 -14.61 -11.48
N HIS A 275 14.41 -13.95 -12.19
CA HIS A 275 13.07 -14.45 -12.46
C HIS A 275 13.03 -15.69 -13.35
N ALA A 276 13.89 -15.74 -14.39
CA ALA A 276 14.03 -16.90 -15.29
C ALA A 276 14.30 -18.21 -14.53
N LYS A 277 14.93 -18.13 -13.35
CA LYS A 277 15.20 -19.28 -12.48
C LYS A 277 14.02 -19.62 -11.56
N ALA A 278 13.25 -18.62 -11.10
CA ALA A 278 12.22 -18.78 -10.08
C ALA A 278 10.82 -19.12 -10.63
N ARG A 279 10.50 -18.80 -11.91
CA ARG A 279 9.17 -19.05 -12.52
C ARG A 279 7.98 -18.56 -11.67
N VAL A 280 8.11 -17.41 -11.02
CA VAL A 280 7.04 -16.80 -10.20
C VAL A 280 6.22 -15.78 -11.00
N ARG A 281 4.99 -15.45 -10.60
CA ARG A 281 4.20 -14.37 -11.21
C ARG A 281 3.77 -13.41 -10.12
N GLY A 282 3.76 -12.11 -10.42
CA GLY A 282 3.25 -11.13 -9.50
C GLY A 282 3.83 -9.74 -9.68
N LYS A 283 3.29 -8.81 -8.91
CA LYS A 283 3.76 -7.44 -8.87
C LYS A 283 5.02 -7.34 -8.04
N PHE A 284 5.90 -6.44 -8.44
CA PHE A 284 7.09 -6.13 -7.70
C PHE A 284 7.18 -4.64 -7.45
N ARG A 285 7.24 -4.27 -6.18
CA ARG A 285 7.21 -2.88 -5.73
C ARG A 285 8.25 -2.70 -4.65
N ILE A 286 9.21 -1.83 -4.92
CA ILE A 286 10.35 -1.62 -4.04
C ILE A 286 10.66 -0.13 -3.99
N ASN A 287 10.88 0.35 -2.77
CA ASN A 287 11.27 1.73 -2.51
C ASN A 287 12.75 1.75 -2.14
N VAL A 288 13.46 2.73 -2.66
CA VAL A 288 14.87 2.98 -2.34
C VAL A 288 14.97 4.40 -1.79
N GLN A 289 15.53 4.56 -0.61
CA GLN A 289 15.85 5.89 -0.09
C GLN A 289 17.17 6.34 -0.70
N ILE A 290 17.14 7.45 -1.45
CA ILE A 290 18.31 8.05 -2.07
C ILE A 290 18.66 9.31 -1.29
N ASP A 291 19.94 9.51 -0.94
CA ASP A 291 20.40 10.73 -0.29
C ASP A 291 20.60 11.90 -1.27
N SER A 292 21.11 13.03 -0.77
CA SER A 292 21.39 14.22 -1.57
C SER A 292 22.53 14.06 -2.58
N ASP A 293 23.35 13.02 -2.46
CA ASP A 293 24.47 12.74 -3.35
C ASP A 293 24.09 11.70 -4.43
N GLY A 294 22.90 11.11 -4.34
CA GLY A 294 22.44 10.08 -5.25
C GLY A 294 22.82 8.66 -4.81
N THR A 295 23.22 8.49 -3.55
CA THR A 295 23.60 7.20 -2.96
C THR A 295 22.37 6.55 -2.31
N PRO A 296 22.11 5.25 -2.61
CA PRO A 296 21.11 4.49 -1.89
C PRO A 296 21.49 4.31 -0.41
N LEU A 297 20.57 4.65 0.50
CA LEU A 297 20.72 4.47 1.94
C LEU A 297 20.02 3.21 2.45
N SER A 298 18.82 2.95 1.94
CA SER A 298 17.98 1.85 2.40
C SER A 298 17.02 1.39 1.30
N VAL A 299 16.54 0.15 1.43
CA VAL A 299 15.54 -0.44 0.55
C VAL A 299 14.40 -0.99 1.39
N ALA A 300 13.16 -0.75 0.93
CA ALA A 300 11.96 -1.36 1.47
C ALA A 300 11.21 -2.10 0.38
N VAL A 301 11.15 -3.43 0.49
CA VAL A 301 10.33 -4.29 -0.38
C VAL A 301 8.88 -4.17 0.06
N LEU A 302 8.02 -3.57 -0.78
CA LEU A 302 6.60 -3.38 -0.48
C LEU A 302 5.73 -4.55 -0.97
N GLU A 303 6.20 -5.21 -2.02
CA GLU A 303 5.51 -6.30 -2.68
C GLU A 303 6.53 -7.06 -3.51
N ALA A 304 6.61 -8.36 -3.29
CA ALA A 304 7.45 -9.26 -4.09
C ALA A 304 6.73 -10.61 -4.22
N PRO A 305 6.80 -11.27 -5.39
CA PRO A 305 6.23 -12.60 -5.57
C PRO A 305 6.86 -13.64 -4.64
N GLU A 306 8.12 -13.44 -4.27
CA GLU A 306 8.87 -14.30 -3.36
C GLU A 306 9.83 -13.45 -2.49
N PRO A 307 9.97 -13.75 -1.18
CA PRO A 307 10.83 -12.98 -0.28
C PRO A 307 12.29 -12.90 -0.73
N GLU A 308 12.85 -14.01 -1.25
CA GLU A 308 14.26 -14.07 -1.64
C GLU A 308 14.57 -13.20 -2.86
N LEU A 309 13.64 -13.13 -3.82
CA LEU A 309 13.74 -12.20 -4.95
C LEU A 309 13.75 -10.75 -4.47
N GLY A 310 12.93 -10.41 -3.47
CA GLY A 310 12.93 -9.10 -2.83
C GLY A 310 14.30 -8.73 -2.25
N ARG A 311 14.95 -9.69 -1.58
CA ARG A 311 16.27 -9.50 -0.95
C ARG A 311 17.37 -9.23 -1.99
N ILE A 312 17.46 -10.07 -3.01
CA ILE A 312 18.47 -9.92 -4.07
C ILE A 312 18.24 -8.62 -4.85
N ALA A 313 16.98 -8.31 -5.16
CA ALA A 313 16.61 -7.07 -5.83
C ALA A 313 17.01 -5.83 -5.01
N GLY A 314 16.86 -5.90 -3.68
CA GLY A 314 17.35 -4.86 -2.79
C GLY A 314 18.87 -4.65 -2.90
N SER A 315 19.65 -5.72 -2.98
CA SER A 315 21.10 -5.63 -3.18
C SER A 315 21.48 -4.94 -4.50
N VAL A 316 20.80 -5.28 -5.60
CA VAL A 316 21.02 -4.63 -6.91
C VAL A 316 20.74 -3.13 -6.83
N LEU A 317 19.64 -2.74 -6.17
CA LEU A 317 19.28 -1.33 -6.02
C LEU A 317 20.25 -0.57 -5.12
N MET A 318 20.75 -1.19 -4.05
CA MET A 318 21.78 -0.58 -3.18
C MET A 318 23.10 -0.32 -3.90
N LEU A 319 23.42 -1.10 -4.94
CA LEU A 319 24.62 -0.93 -5.77
C LEU A 319 24.39 -0.02 -6.98
N THR A 320 23.16 0.39 -7.24
CA THR A 320 22.83 1.25 -8.38
C THR A 320 23.14 2.71 -8.05
N LYS A 321 23.82 3.40 -8.97
CA LYS A 321 24.04 4.85 -8.84
C LYS A 321 22.84 5.63 -9.34
N PHE A 322 22.39 6.61 -8.56
CA PHE A 322 21.28 7.48 -8.91
C PHE A 322 21.77 8.92 -9.09
N LYS A 323 21.07 9.65 -9.96
CA LYS A 323 21.02 11.10 -9.89
C LYS A 323 20.19 11.46 -8.64
N PRO A 324 20.65 12.36 -7.76
CA PRO A 324 19.85 12.81 -6.63
C PRO A 324 18.63 13.60 -7.11
N ALA A 325 17.61 13.68 -6.25
CA ALA A 325 16.50 14.57 -6.51
C ALA A 325 16.93 16.04 -6.39
N ARG A 326 16.22 16.92 -7.10
CA ARG A 326 16.31 18.37 -6.90
C ARG A 326 15.02 18.84 -6.23
N CYS A 327 15.17 19.49 -5.09
CA CYS A 327 14.09 20.07 -4.30
C CYS A 327 14.36 21.57 -4.08
N GLY A 328 13.51 22.44 -4.60
CA GLY A 328 13.78 23.87 -4.63
C GLY A 328 15.08 24.20 -5.35
N GLY A 329 15.39 23.46 -6.43
CA GLY A 329 16.60 23.63 -7.22
C GLY A 329 17.90 23.12 -6.60
N LYS A 330 17.88 22.59 -5.37
CA LYS A 330 19.07 22.04 -4.69
C LYS A 330 18.95 20.52 -4.53
N PRO A 331 20.06 19.77 -4.50
CA PRO A 331 20.02 18.35 -4.19
C PRO A 331 19.32 18.07 -2.86
N CYS A 332 18.58 16.97 -2.79
CA CYS A 332 17.85 16.53 -1.61
C CYS A 332 17.73 15.01 -1.58
N ALA A 333 17.61 14.47 -0.36
CA ALA A 333 17.20 13.09 -0.20
C ALA A 333 15.78 12.89 -0.74
N MET A 334 15.51 11.77 -1.39
CA MET A 334 14.17 11.43 -1.84
C MET A 334 14.07 9.93 -2.11
N ARG A 335 12.87 9.40 -1.94
CA ARG A 335 12.58 8.01 -2.23
C ARG A 335 12.39 7.78 -3.72
N TYR A 336 13.13 6.86 -4.31
CA TYR A 336 12.85 6.30 -5.63
C TYR A 336 11.93 5.08 -5.50
N THR A 337 10.88 4.99 -6.31
CA THR A 337 9.99 3.82 -6.35
C THR A 337 10.16 3.10 -7.68
N TYR A 338 10.53 1.82 -7.61
CA TYR A 338 10.56 0.92 -8.76
C TYR A 338 9.34 0.00 -8.71
N ASN A 339 8.53 0.04 -9.76
CA ASN A 339 7.37 -0.83 -9.94
C ASN A 339 7.52 -1.56 -11.27
N THR A 340 7.34 -2.88 -11.25
CA THR A 340 7.28 -3.71 -12.46
C THR A 340 6.34 -4.89 -12.23
N ASP A 341 5.78 -5.42 -13.30
CA ASP A 341 4.97 -6.63 -13.28
C ASP A 341 5.76 -7.78 -13.91
N PHE A 342 5.98 -8.85 -13.15
CA PHE A 342 6.59 -10.07 -13.69
C PHE A 342 5.52 -10.96 -14.30
N ILE A 343 5.62 -11.20 -15.61
CA ILE A 343 4.83 -12.20 -16.32
C ILE A 343 5.77 -13.22 -16.95
N ILE A 344 5.45 -14.50 -16.78
CA ILE A 344 5.98 -15.58 -17.61
C ILE A 344 5.19 -15.54 -18.92
N LYS A 345 5.81 -15.13 -20.03
CA LYS A 345 5.31 -15.48 -21.35
C LYS A 345 5.65 -16.96 -21.57
N LEU A 346 4.61 -17.78 -21.69
CA LEU A 346 4.72 -19.19 -22.08
C LEU A 346 5.11 -19.29 -23.55
#